data_AF-A0A2V9G4R4-F1
#
_entry.id   AF-A0A2V9G4R4-F1
#
_cell.length_a   1.000
_cell.length_b   1.000
_cell.length_c   1.000
_cell.angle_alpha   90.00
_cell.angle_beta   90.00
_cell.angle_gamma   90.00
#
_symmetry.space_group_name_H-M   'P 1'
#
loop_
_entity.id
_entity.type
_entity.pdbx_description
1 polymer ?
#
loop_
_entity_poly.entity_id
_entity_poly.type
_entity_poly.pdbx_seq_one_letter_code
_entity_poly.pdbx_strand_id
1 'polypeptide(L)'
;MTASSRWSGEQTAAIEPVMVRVPEGWFGMGCERGRDDEKPVHRVWVDAFELAAYQVTNAEYGCFLAAMSCAPPPCWSDPNFHDPQMPVVAVS
;
A
#
# COMPACT_ATOMS: atom_id res chain seq x y z
N MET A 1 41.94 9.44 -24.01
CA MET A 1 40.50 9.47 -24.33
C MET A 1 39.76 9.12 -23.04
N THR A 2 39.39 10.11 -22.24
CA THR A 2 38.00 10.59 -22.05
C THR A 2 37.08 9.49 -21.51
N ALA A 3 36.91 9.44 -20.18
CA ALA A 3 35.71 9.85 -19.41
C ALA A 3 34.84 8.63 -19.05
N SER A 4 34.86 8.18 -17.79
CA SER A 4 34.01 8.66 -16.69
C SER A 4 32.55 8.29 -16.89
N SER A 5 32.04 7.44 -16.02
CA SER A 5 30.72 7.63 -15.42
C SER A 5 30.60 6.69 -14.21
N ARG A 6 30.71 7.27 -13.02
CA ARG A 6 30.23 6.65 -11.78
C ARG A 6 28.71 6.58 -11.91
N TRP A 7 28.14 5.37 -11.90
CA TRP A 7 26.74 5.23 -11.52
C TRP A 7 26.64 5.46 -10.02
N SER A 8 26.62 6.73 -9.63
CA SER A 8 26.09 7.15 -8.34
C SER A 8 24.64 7.54 -8.59
N GLY A 9 23.81 6.53 -8.88
CA GLY A 9 22.38 6.67 -8.66
C GLY A 9 22.17 6.54 -7.17
N GLU A 10 21.68 7.60 -6.54
CA GLU A 10 21.14 7.55 -5.18
C GLU A 10 20.11 6.42 -5.15
N GLN A 11 20.45 5.28 -4.53
CA GLN A 11 19.45 4.27 -4.20
C GLN A 11 18.58 4.92 -3.11
N THR A 12 17.50 5.60 -3.51
CA THR A 12 16.40 5.90 -2.59
C THR A 12 15.96 4.55 -2.04
N ALA A 13 16.31 4.27 -0.79
CA ALA A 13 15.97 3.02 -0.14
C ALA A 13 14.45 2.88 -0.18
N ALA A 14 13.95 1.89 -0.92
CA ALA A 14 12.54 1.55 -0.89
C ALA A 14 12.21 0.98 0.49
N ILE A 15 11.14 1.47 1.10
CA ILE A 15 10.59 0.90 2.31
C ILE A 15 9.58 -0.15 1.86
N GLU A 16 9.95 -1.41 1.97
CA GLU A 16 9.06 -2.52 1.63
C GLU A 16 8.02 -2.71 2.75
N PRO A 17 6.72 -2.79 2.44
CA PRO A 17 5.69 -3.04 3.45
C PRO A 17 5.91 -4.35 4.19
N VAL A 18 5.50 -4.41 5.44
CA VAL A 18 5.50 -5.65 6.22
C VAL A 18 4.40 -6.57 5.68
N MET A 19 4.80 -7.60 4.93
CA MET A 19 3.88 -8.59 4.34
C MET A 19 3.62 -9.76 5.29
N VAL A 20 2.36 -10.19 5.35
CA VAL A 20 1.90 -11.34 6.15
C VAL A 20 1.18 -12.32 5.25
N ARG A 21 1.55 -13.60 5.34
CA ARG A 21 0.90 -14.68 4.61
C ARG A 21 -0.48 -14.98 5.19
N VAL A 22 -1.50 -14.94 4.34
CA VAL A 22 -2.84 -15.44 4.59
C VAL A 22 -2.96 -16.83 3.95
N PRO A 23 -3.24 -17.89 4.72
CA PRO A 23 -3.38 -19.24 4.16
C PRO A 23 -4.64 -19.36 3.29
N GLU A 24 -4.62 -20.32 2.37
CA GLU A 24 -5.78 -20.66 1.56
C GLU A 24 -6.92 -21.27 2.36
N GLY A 25 -8.14 -21.13 1.86
CA GLY A 25 -9.28 -21.82 2.42
C GLY A 25 -10.63 -21.29 1.97
N TRP A 26 -11.67 -21.91 2.54
CA TRP A 26 -13.04 -21.43 2.41
C TRP A 26 -13.34 -20.35 3.45
N PHE A 27 -13.84 -19.22 2.98
CA PHE A 27 -14.26 -18.08 3.79
C PHE A 27 -15.75 -17.75 3.56
N GLY A 28 -16.45 -17.32 4.60
CA GLY A 28 -17.82 -16.79 4.49
C GLY A 28 -17.78 -15.27 4.36
N MET A 29 -18.02 -14.76 3.15
CA MET A 29 -18.06 -13.32 2.87
C MET A 29 -19.45 -12.76 3.06
N GLY A 30 -19.56 -11.58 3.67
CA GLY A 30 -20.82 -10.89 3.94
C GLY A 30 -21.23 -10.93 5.42
N CYS A 31 -22.38 -10.35 5.75
CA CYS A 31 -22.91 -10.27 7.11
C CYS A 31 -24.44 -10.26 7.12
N GLU A 32 -25.08 -11.29 7.70
CA GLU A 32 -26.56 -11.39 7.78
C GLU A 32 -27.21 -10.27 8.59
N ARG A 33 -26.47 -9.66 9.53
CA ARG A 33 -26.94 -8.55 10.37
C ARG A 33 -26.43 -7.19 9.87
N GLY A 34 -25.71 -7.17 8.75
CA GLY A 34 -25.13 -5.98 8.15
C GLY A 34 -26.13 -5.16 7.34
N ARG A 35 -25.60 -4.22 6.56
CA ARG A 35 -26.36 -3.48 5.55
C ARG A 35 -26.82 -4.42 4.44
N ASP A 36 -27.74 -3.97 3.60
CA ASP A 36 -28.31 -4.81 2.55
C ASP A 36 -27.30 -5.16 1.44
N ASP A 37 -26.29 -4.31 1.23
CA ASP A 37 -25.15 -4.56 0.33
C ASP A 37 -24.11 -5.53 0.91
N GLU A 38 -24.21 -5.89 2.20
CA GLU A 38 -23.34 -6.87 2.85
C GLU A 38 -23.96 -8.28 2.89
N LYS A 39 -25.20 -8.46 2.41
CA LYS A 39 -25.96 -9.73 2.45
C LYS A 39 -26.08 -10.37 1.06
N PRO A 40 -26.32 -11.70 0.99
CA PRO A 40 -26.23 -12.68 2.08
C PRO A 40 -24.78 -13.12 2.31
N VAL A 41 -24.55 -13.81 3.42
CA VAL A 41 -23.30 -14.55 3.62
C VAL A 41 -23.18 -15.65 2.58
N HIS A 42 -22.06 -15.70 1.86
CA HIS A 42 -21.80 -16.72 0.85
C HIS A 42 -20.35 -17.24 0.93
N ARG A 43 -20.15 -18.48 0.48
CA ARG A 43 -18.83 -19.15 0.56
C ARG A 43 -17.96 -18.78 -0.63
N VAL A 44 -16.72 -18.38 -0.34
CA VAL A 44 -15.68 -18.05 -1.32
C VAL A 44 -14.44 -18.89 -1.02
N TRP A 45 -13.82 -19.48 -2.04
CA TRP A 45 -12.48 -20.07 -1.94
C TRP A 45 -11.45 -19.00 -2.28
N VAL A 46 -10.41 -18.88 -1.47
CA VAL A 46 -9.29 -17.96 -1.70
C VAL A 46 -7.99 -18.76 -1.57
N ASP A 47 -7.15 -18.68 -2.59
CA ASP A 47 -5.80 -19.27 -2.56
C ASP A 47 -4.89 -18.48 -1.61
N ALA A 48 -3.77 -19.08 -1.20
CA ALA A 48 -2.86 -18.42 -0.27
C ALA A 48 -2.20 -17.22 -0.93
N PHE A 49 -2.12 -16.10 -0.20
CA PHE A 49 -1.51 -14.86 -0.68
C PHE A 49 -0.82 -14.12 0.48
N GLU A 50 -0.08 -13.06 0.16
CA GLU A 50 0.48 -12.15 1.16
C GLU A 50 -0.28 -10.82 1.14
N LEU A 51 -0.53 -10.27 2.32
CA LEU A 51 -1.19 -8.98 2.51
C LEU A 51 -0.31 -8.10 3.39
N ALA A 52 -0.23 -6.81 3.08
CA ALA A 52 0.43 -5.86 3.97
C ALA A 52 -0.28 -5.87 5.34
N ALA A 53 0.48 -5.95 6.43
CA ALA A 53 -0.05 -5.97 7.80
C ALA A 53 -0.75 -4.66 8.17
N TYR A 54 -0.34 -3.56 7.54
CA TYR A 54 -0.83 -2.21 7.76
C TYR A 54 -1.10 -1.53 6.41
N GLN A 55 -1.85 -0.43 6.44
CA GLN A 55 -2.02 0.41 5.26
C GLN A 55 -0.66 1.01 4.86
N VAL A 56 -0.47 1.23 3.56
CA VAL A 56 0.72 1.91 3.04
C VAL A 56 0.82 3.29 3.67
N THR A 57 1.99 3.60 4.22
CA THR A 57 2.28 4.84 4.92
C THR A 57 2.72 5.95 3.98
N ASN A 58 2.67 7.20 4.44
CA ASN A 58 3.21 8.33 3.68
C ASN A 58 4.72 8.17 3.41
N ALA A 59 5.49 7.58 4.32
CA ALA A 59 6.91 7.32 4.10
C ALA A 59 7.14 6.35 2.92
N GLU A 60 6.41 5.23 2.91
CA GLU A 60 6.49 4.21 1.85
C GLU A 60 6.03 4.79 0.50
N TYR A 61 4.90 5.50 0.48
CA TYR A 61 4.40 6.13 -0.73
C TYR A 61 5.32 7.24 -1.24
N GLY A 62 6.01 7.95 -0.34
CA GLY A 62 7.03 8.95 -0.69
C GLY A 62 8.20 8.35 -1.46
N CYS A 63 8.64 7.13 -1.11
CA CYS A 63 9.65 6.41 -1.90
C CYS A 63 9.14 6.09 -3.31
N PHE A 64 7.87 5.68 -3.44
CA PHE A 64 7.23 5.47 -4.74
C PHE A 64 7.17 6.76 -5.57
N LEU A 65 6.74 7.88 -4.98
CA LEU A 65 6.69 9.18 -5.67
C LEU A 65 8.06 9.62 -6.19
N ALA A 66 9.10 9.46 -5.38
CA ALA A 66 10.47 9.79 -5.75
C ALA A 66 10.99 8.91 -6.89
N ALA A 67 10.74 7.60 -6.83
CA ALA A 67 11.19 6.65 -7.85
C ALA A 67 10.48 6.87 -9.20
N MET A 68 9.19 7.19 -9.17
CA MET A 68 8.37 7.37 -10.38
C MET A 68 8.32 8.82 -10.88
N SER A 69 8.88 9.77 -10.11
CA SER A 69 8.80 11.20 -10.39
C SER A 69 7.36 11.70 -10.61
N CYS A 70 6.41 11.18 -9.85
CA CYS A 70 4.99 11.57 -9.94
C CYS A 70 4.61 12.63 -8.90
N ALA A 71 3.50 13.34 -9.19
CA ALA A 71 2.99 14.34 -8.27
C ALA A 71 2.37 13.69 -7.02
N PRO A 72 2.52 14.29 -5.84
CA PRO A 72 1.88 13.80 -4.63
C PRO A 72 0.34 13.88 -4.72
N PRO A 73 -0.38 12.99 -4.02
CA PRO A 73 -1.85 13.00 -3.98
C PRO A 73 -2.39 14.26 -3.27
N PRO A 74 -3.70 14.55 -3.39
CA PRO A 74 -4.36 15.52 -2.54
C PRO A 74 -4.10 15.25 -1.05
N CYS A 75 -4.12 16.30 -0.22
CA CYS A 75 -3.88 16.21 1.23
C CYS A 75 -2.46 15.79 1.66
N TRP A 76 -1.50 15.61 0.75
CA TRP A 76 -0.12 15.22 1.10
C TRP A 76 0.54 16.09 2.18
N SER A 77 0.27 17.40 2.15
CA SER A 77 0.80 18.36 3.12
C SER A 77 -0.20 18.74 4.22
N ASP A 78 -1.38 18.12 4.27
CA ASP A 78 -2.39 18.41 5.29
C ASP A 78 -1.91 17.96 6.67
N PRO A 79 -1.87 18.85 7.68
CA PRO A 79 -1.41 18.50 9.03
C PRO A 79 -2.15 17.33 9.69
N ASN A 80 -3.38 17.03 9.26
CA ASN A 80 -4.15 15.91 9.79
C ASN A 80 -3.75 14.56 9.19
N PHE A 81 -2.99 14.55 8.08
CA PHE A 81 -2.74 13.35 7.29
C PHE A 81 -1.28 13.17 6.86
N HIS A 82 -0.38 14.14 7.12
CA HIS A 82 0.97 14.15 6.55
C HIS A 82 2.05 13.39 7.34
N ASP A 83 1.72 12.81 8.50
CA ASP A 83 2.72 12.13 9.33
C ASP A 83 3.29 10.92 8.56
N PRO A 84 4.63 10.72 8.54
CA PRO A 84 5.25 9.63 7.78
C PRO A 84 4.73 8.23 8.12
N GLN A 85 4.26 8.00 9.35
CA GLN A 85 3.75 6.69 9.81
C GLN A 85 2.23 6.55 9.65
N MET A 86 1.53 7.64 9.29
CA MET A 86 0.10 7.57 8.98
C MET A 86 -0.13 6.96 7.59
N PRO A 87 -1.31 6.34 7.36
CA PRO A 87 -1.71 5.88 6.04
C PRO A 87 -1.71 7.03 5.03
N VAL A 88 -1.21 6.77 3.83
CA VAL A 88 -1.43 7.69 2.70
C VAL A 88 -2.92 7.74 2.36
N VAL A 89 -3.43 8.94 2.09
CA VAL A 89 -4.85 9.18 1.77
C VAL A 89 -5.01 9.88 0.42
N ALA A 90 -6.25 9.93 -0.07
CA ALA A 90 -6.66 10.58 -1.32
C ALA A 90 -5.91 10.09 -2.58
N VAL A 91 -5.46 8.83 -2.57
CA VAL A 91 -4.93 8.14 -3.75
C VAL A 91 -6.08 7.53 -4.57
N SER A 92 -5.95 7.50 -5.91
CA SER A 92 -6.94 6.93 -6.85
C SER A 92 -6.27 6.23 -8.02
#